data_AF-A0A1C3L2F8-F1
#
_entry.id   AF-A0A1C3L2F8-F1
#
_cell.length_a   1.000
_cell.length_b   1.000
_cell.length_c   1.000
_cell.angle_alpha   90.00
_cell.angle_beta   90.00
_cell.angle_gamma   90.00
#
_symmetry.space_group_name_H-M   'P 1'
#
loop_
_entity.id
_entity.type
_entity.pdbx_description
1 polymer ?
#
loop_
_entity_poly.entity_id
_entity_poly.type
_entity_poly.pdbx_seq_one_letter_code
_entity_poly.pdbx_strand_id
1 'polypeptide(L)'
;MSAREGINHIKDDFIRYLEEHEVINHISRVLLKLFEEKEKPNDAIKFIREHLYNAAVDVSIDDLKRENTFLRQENQKLTKKFEELNDTLKKLVHGQGGLDDKNITDDK
;
A
#
# COMPACT_ATOMS: atom_id res chain seq x y z
N MET A 1 5.20 33.76 -33.61
CA MET A 1 5.59 32.78 -32.59
C MET A 1 7.08 32.52 -32.76
N SER A 2 7.89 33.07 -31.85
CA SER A 2 9.35 33.17 -32.01
C SER A 2 10.03 31.86 -31.62
N ALA A 3 11.07 31.44 -32.33
CA ALA A 3 11.79 30.18 -32.06
C ALA A 3 12.30 30.05 -30.60
N ARG A 4 12.52 31.19 -29.93
CA ARG A 4 12.86 31.25 -28.50
C ARG A 4 11.73 30.75 -27.59
N GLU A 5 10.47 31.00 -27.93
CA GLU A 5 9.31 30.50 -27.18
C GLU A 5 9.15 28.99 -27.34
N GLY A 6 9.39 28.47 -28.55
CA GLY A 6 9.37 27.03 -28.82
C GLY A 6 10.43 26.24 -28.05
N ILE A 7 11.65 26.80 -27.93
CA ILE A 7 12.74 26.16 -27.15
C ILE A 7 12.40 26.10 -25.66
N ASN A 8 11.78 27.15 -25.12
CA ASN A 8 11.37 27.16 -23.72
C ASN A 8 10.26 26.13 -23.46
N HIS A 9 9.26 26.05 -24.34
CA HIS A 9 8.19 25.06 -24.22
C HIS A 9 8.71 23.62 -24.21
N ILE A 10 9.70 23.31 -25.07
CA ILE A 10 10.32 21.98 -25.13
C ILE A 10 11.06 21.66 -23.81
N LYS A 11 11.73 22.64 -23.22
CA LYS A 11 12.39 22.47 -21.91
C LYS A 11 11.38 22.25 -20.80
N ASP A 12 10.30 23.02 -20.80
CA ASP A 12 9.27 22.94 -19.77
C ASP A 12 8.53 21.60 -19.84
N ASP A 13 8.23 21.09 -21.04
CA ASP A 13 7.65 19.77 -21.22
C ASP A 13 8.61 18.65 -20.80
N PHE A 14 9.90 18.80 -21.09
CA PHE A 14 10.91 17.84 -20.65
C PHE A 14 11.02 17.77 -19.12
N ILE A 15 11.08 18.93 -18.45
CA ILE A 15 11.12 18.99 -16.98
C ILE A 15 9.84 18.40 -16.40
N ARG A 16 8.68 18.79 -16.93
CA ARG A 16 7.37 18.27 -16.49
C ARG A 16 7.30 16.76 -16.62
N TYR A 17 7.76 16.20 -17.74
CA TYR A 17 7.82 14.75 -17.93
C TYR A 17 8.68 14.07 -16.86
N LEU A 18 9.88 14.60 -16.57
CA LEU A 18 10.75 14.03 -15.55
C LEU A 18 10.18 14.14 -14.13
N GLU A 19 9.41 15.19 -13.84
CA GLU A 19 8.71 15.38 -12.58
C GLU A 19 7.49 14.45 -12.45
N GLU A 20 6.64 14.41 -13.47
CA GLU A 20 5.44 13.55 -13.52
C GLU A 20 5.78 12.06 -13.37
N HIS A 21 6.92 11.63 -13.91
CA HIS A 21 7.40 10.26 -13.79
C HIS A 21 8.37 10.03 -12.62
N GLU A 22 8.48 10.99 -11.69
CA GLU A 22 9.33 10.94 -10.49
C GLU A 22 10.83 10.66 -10.74
N VAL A 23 11.32 10.85 -11.97
CA VAL A 23 12.70 10.56 -12.36
C VAL A 23 13.69 11.39 -11.56
N ILE A 24 13.37 12.68 -11.37
CA ILE A 24 14.22 13.60 -10.59
C ILE A 24 14.31 13.16 -9.13
N ASN A 25 13.17 12.81 -8.53
CA ASN A 25 13.10 12.38 -7.14
C ASN A 25 13.88 11.08 -6.93
N HIS A 26 13.72 10.13 -7.84
CA HIS A 26 14.42 8.84 -7.78
C HIS A 26 15.94 9.00 -7.87
N ILE A 27 16.43 9.75 -8.86
CA ILE A 27 17.86 10.01 -9.02
C ILE A 27 18.40 10.76 -7.80
N SER A 28 17.67 11.76 -7.30
CA SER A 28 18.08 12.56 -6.15
C SER A 28 18.26 11.72 -4.88
N ARG A 29 17.40 10.73 -4.63
CA ARG A 29 17.54 9.81 -3.49
C ARG A 29 18.79 8.94 -3.60
N VAL A 30 19.08 8.39 -4.78
CA VAL A 30 20.29 7.58 -4.98
C VAL A 30 21.56 8.42 -4.79
N LEU A 31 21.56 9.66 -5.28
CA LEU A 31 22.65 10.60 -5.07
C LEU A 31 22.82 10.98 -3.59
N LEU A 32 21.71 11.20 -2.87
CA LEU A 32 21.73 11.45 -1.44
C LEU A 32 22.30 10.26 -0.68
N LYS A 33 21.87 9.04 -1.01
CA LYS A 33 22.40 7.80 -0.41
C LYS A 33 23.91 7.67 -0.60
N LEU A 34 24.41 7.93 -1.82
CA LEU A 34 25.85 7.99 -2.08
C LEU A 34 26.54 9.07 -1.21
N PHE A 35 25.90 10.23 -1.03
CA PHE A 35 26.40 11.31 -0.18
C PHE A 35 26.34 10.99 1.33
N GLU A 36 25.46 10.12 1.78
CA GLU A 36 25.33 9.71 3.18
C GLU A 36 26.26 8.54 3.57
N GLU A 37 26.79 7.79 2.59
CA GLU A 37 27.69 6.67 2.88
C GLU A 37 28.90 7.10 3.73
N LYS A 38 29.09 6.40 4.86
CA LYS A 38 30.15 6.68 5.85
C LYS A 38 31.53 6.48 5.25
N GLU A 39 31.67 5.45 4.41
CA GLU A 39 32.86 5.20 3.59
C GLU A 39 32.47 5.36 2.13
N LYS A 40 33.01 6.39 1.48
CA LYS A 40 32.68 6.63 0.07
C LYS A 40 33.17 5.48 -0.79
N PRO A 41 32.33 4.92 -1.68
CA PRO A 41 32.76 3.87 -2.58
C PRO A 41 33.86 4.40 -3.49
N ASN A 42 34.88 3.57 -3.73
CA ASN A 42 35.97 3.89 -4.65
C ASN A 42 35.49 4.18 -6.08
N ASP A 43 34.35 3.60 -6.48
CA ASP A 43 33.68 3.88 -7.75
C ASP A 43 32.23 4.32 -7.51
N ALA A 44 32.03 5.63 -7.48
CA ALA A 44 30.73 6.26 -7.30
C ALA A 44 29.75 5.95 -8.45
N ILE A 45 30.25 5.82 -9.68
CA ILE A 45 29.39 5.57 -10.86
C ILE A 45 28.89 4.13 -10.85
N LYS A 46 29.71 3.18 -10.38
CA LYS A 46 29.27 1.80 -10.14
C LYS A 46 28.19 1.75 -9.06
N PHE A 47 28.39 2.44 -7.94
CA PHE A 47 27.39 2.53 -6.87
C PHE A 47 26.04 3.07 -7.38
N ILE A 48 26.06 4.18 -8.12
CA ILE A 48 24.84 4.78 -8.68
C ILE A 48 24.12 3.80 -9.59
N ARG A 49 24.84 3.12 -10.50
CA ARG A 49 24.24 2.11 -11.39
C ARG A 49 23.52 1.01 -10.60
N GLU A 50 24.21 0.39 -9.65
CA GLU A 50 23.63 -0.69 -8.83
C GLU A 50 22.41 -0.24 -8.03
N HIS A 51 22.42 1.00 -7.53
CA HIS A 51 21.35 1.55 -6.70
C HIS A 51 20.18 2.11 -7.51
N LEU A 52 20.37 2.51 -8.77
CA LEU A 52 19.27 2.89 -9.67
C LEU A 52 18.46 1.68 -10.13
N TYR A 53 19.09 0.52 -10.34
CA TYR A 53 18.35 -0.71 -10.71
C TYR A 53 17.57 -1.30 -9.54
N ASN A 54 18.11 -1.19 -8.32
CA ASN A 54 17.56 -1.82 -7.12
C ASN A 54 16.63 -0.91 -6.30
N ALA A 55 16.49 0.37 -6.67
CA ALA A 55 15.58 1.29 -5.99
C ALA A 55 14.11 1.16 -6.44
N ALA A 56 13.79 0.17 -7.27
CA ALA A 56 12.43 -0.30 -7.41
C ALA A 56 11.96 -0.82 -6.04
N VAL A 57 10.93 -0.19 -5.48
CA VAL A 57 10.32 -0.50 -4.18
C VAL A 57 11.09 0.06 -2.98
N ASP A 58 11.41 1.35 -2.98
CA ASP A 58 11.41 2.11 -1.72
C ASP A 58 9.96 2.54 -1.43
N VAL A 59 9.07 1.55 -1.23
CA VAL A 59 7.84 1.84 -0.49
C VAL A 59 8.33 2.15 0.90
N SER A 60 8.22 3.41 1.29
CA SER A 60 8.63 3.87 2.61
C SER A 60 8.11 2.89 3.65
N ILE A 61 9.00 2.38 4.50
CA ILE A 61 8.63 1.48 5.60
C ILE A 61 7.48 2.08 6.42
N ASP A 62 7.41 3.41 6.50
CA ASP A 62 6.32 4.11 7.17
C ASP A 62 5.00 4.05 6.41
N ASP A 63 5.02 4.09 5.09
CA ASP A 63 3.82 3.90 4.26
C ASP A 63 3.32 2.45 4.33
N LEU A 64 4.23 1.47 4.31
CA LEU A 64 3.88 0.06 4.56
C LEU A 64 3.28 -0.14 5.95
N LYS A 65 3.82 0.51 6.99
CA LYS A 65 3.27 0.45 8.35
C LYS A 65 1.89 1.08 8.45
N ARG A 66 1.67 2.23 7.81
CA ARG A 66 0.37 2.90 7.76
C ARG A 66 -0.66 2.01 7.07
N GLU A 67 -0.31 1.47 5.91
CA GLU A 67 -1.20 0.59 5.16
C GLU A 67 -1.48 -0.71 5.92
N ASN A 68 -0.48 -1.32 6.57
CA ASN A 68 -0.70 -2.49 7.41
C ASN A 68 -1.64 -2.19 8.58
N THR A 69 -1.48 -1.04 9.22
CA THR A 69 -2.35 -0.61 10.34
C THR A 69 -3.77 -0.39 9.85
N PHE A 70 -3.95 0.30 8.73
CA PHE A 70 -5.25 0.53 8.12
C PHE A 70 -5.94 -0.79 7.74
N LEU A 71 -5.24 -1.69 7.05
CA LEU A 71 -5.76 -3.00 6.66
C LEU A 71 -6.16 -3.83 7.89
N ARG A 72 -5.36 -3.82 8.96
CA ARG A 72 -5.71 -4.53 10.22
C ARG A 72 -6.99 -3.98 10.86
N GLN A 73 -7.17 -2.65 10.88
CA GLN A 73 -8.37 -2.02 11.42
C GLN A 73 -9.61 -2.40 10.63
N GLU A 74 -9.55 -2.33 9.29
CA GLU A 74 -10.68 -2.74 8.44
C GLU A 74 -10.97 -4.23 8.58
N ASN A 75 -9.95 -5.09 8.66
CA ASN A 75 -10.14 -6.52 8.86
C ASN A 75 -10.82 -6.84 10.20
N GLN A 76 -10.44 -6.14 11.28
CA GLN A 76 -11.08 -6.28 12.59
C GLN A 76 -12.56 -5.84 12.53
N LYS A 77 -12.85 -4.73 11.87
CA LYS A 77 -14.22 -4.21 11.70
C LYS A 77 -15.08 -5.15 10.86
N LEU A 78 -14.54 -5.70 9.77
CA LEU A 78 -15.23 -6.70 8.95
C LEU A 78 -15.49 -7.98 9.74
N THR A 79 -14.50 -8.45 10.51
CA THR A 79 -14.65 -9.65 11.35
C THR A 79 -15.76 -9.45 12.38
N LYS A 80 -15.82 -8.29 13.05
CA LYS A 80 -16.87 -7.96 14.01
C LYS A 80 -18.26 -7.98 13.37
N LYS A 81 -18.40 -7.34 12.21
CA LYS A 81 -19.67 -7.36 11.46
C LYS A 81 -20.07 -8.76 11.04
N PHE A 82 -19.10 -9.59 10.64
CA PHE A 82 -19.33 -10.97 10.28
C PHE A 82 -19.83 -11.78 11.48
N GLU A 83 -19.22 -11.62 12.65
CA GLU A 83 -19.66 -12.24 13.90
C GLU A 83 -21.07 -11.80 14.29
N GLU A 84 -21.36 -10.49 14.26
CA GLU A 84 -22.68 -9.94 14.57
C GLU A 84 -23.77 -10.47 13.63
N LEU A 85 -23.49 -10.53 12.31
CA LEU A 85 -24.42 -11.10 11.33
C LEU A 85 -24.61 -12.60 11.56
N ASN A 86 -23.54 -13.34 11.84
CA ASN A 86 -23.61 -14.78 12.07
C ASN A 86 -24.39 -15.10 13.35
N ASP A 87 -24.22 -14.31 14.41
CA ASP A 87 -25.01 -14.43 15.64
C ASP A 87 -26.47 -14.07 15.43
N THR A 88 -26.76 -13.06 14.61
CA THR A 88 -28.13 -12.69 14.24
C THR A 88 -28.78 -13.79 13.41
N LEU A 89 -28.06 -14.34 12.43
CA LEU A 89 -28.51 -15.49 11.64
C LEU A 89 -28.77 -16.70 12.53
N LYS A 90 -27.86 -17.04 13.45
CA LYS A 90 -28.09 -18.11 14.42
C LYS A 90 -29.34 -17.86 15.24
N LYS A 91 -29.53 -16.66 15.80
CA LYS A 91 -30.72 -16.33 16.59
C LYS A 91 -32.01 -16.43 15.78
N LEU A 92 -31.99 -16.03 14.52
CA LEU A 92 -33.14 -16.14 13.62
C LEU A 92 -33.42 -17.59 13.24
N VAL A 93 -32.39 -18.39 12.94
CA VAL A 93 -32.51 -19.83 12.65
C VAL A 93 -33.02 -20.60 13.87
N HIS A 94 -32.54 -20.28 15.08
CA HIS A 94 -33.03 -20.90 16.33
C HIS A 94 -34.42 -20.35 16.74
N GLY A 95 -34.75 -19.12 16.37
CA GLY A 95 -36.09 -18.53 16.58
C GLY A 95 -37.16 -19.05 15.63
N GLN A 96 -36.77 -19.69 14.52
CA GLN A 96 -37.68 -20.32 13.56
C GLN A 96 -37.86 -21.84 13.76
N GLY A 97 -37.07 -22.48 14.64
CA GLY A 97 -37.13 -23.93 14.94
C GLY A 97 -37.81 -24.28 16.27
N GLY A 98 -38.68 -23.42 16.77
CA GLY A 98 -39.29 -23.53 18.10
C GLY A 98 -40.67 -24.18 18.16
N LEU A 99 -40.93 -25.25 17.41
CA LEU A 99 -42.01 -26.22 17.63
C LEU A 99 -41.48 -27.57 17.12
N ASP A 100 -41.76 -28.66 17.82
CA ASP A 100 -41.40 -30.04 17.46
C ASP A 100 -40.04 -30.52 18.02
N ASP A 101 -39.93 -30.59 19.34
CA ASP A 101 -39.44 -31.83 19.98
C ASP A 101 -39.46 -31.67 21.50
N LYS A 102 -40.52 -32.24 22.10
CA LYS A 102 -40.56 -32.89 23.43
C LYS A 102 -42.01 -32.91 23.93
N ASN A 103 -42.78 -33.87 23.43
CA ASN A 103 -43.85 -34.45 24.24
C ASN A 103 -43.73 -35.97 24.21
N ILE A 104 -42.99 -36.47 25.20
CA ILE A 104 -43.31 -37.64 26.01
C ILE A 104 -43.66 -38.91 25.21
N THR A 105 -42.63 -39.73 24.98
CA THR A 105 -42.78 -41.19 25.10
C THR A 105 -41.91 -41.65 26.25
N ASP A 106 -42.41 -41.40 27.45
CA ASP A 106 -42.10 -42.20 28.63
C ASP A 106 -43.45 -42.50 29.29
N ASP A 107 -44.05 -43.62 28.93
CA ASP A 107 -44.97 -44.31 29.84
C ASP A 107 -45.07 -45.81 29.49
N LYS A 108 -44.45 -46.59 30.39
CA LYS A 108 -44.60 -48.03 30.70
C LYS A 108 -44.04 -49.10 29.75
#